data_AF-A0AAV6HZM5-F1
#
_entry.id   AF-A0AAV6HZM5-F1
#
_cell.length_a   1.000
_cell.length_b   1.000
_cell.length_c   1.000
_cell.angle_alpha   90.00
_cell.angle_beta   90.00
_cell.angle_gamma   90.00
#
_symmetry.space_group_name_H-M   'P 1'
#
loop_
_entity.id
_entity.type
_entity.pdbx_description
1 polymer ?
#
loop_
_entity_poly.entity_id
_entity_poly.type
_entity_poly.pdbx_seq_one_letter_code
_entity_poly.pdbx_strand_id
1 'polypeptide(L)'
;MEIETYGTEVGEEFDYDDEDDVESEDLAALHKKLAEGDQEVARLNRENEKVVEELAGLEREKKELTELILRNDETIARLKTENSRTRCGIGYLSMYPGEKEVMVRRAIEEYVLRKRQAPRKGILTLHRMALVQRLSESWVPGSRLFSTQGATTASTPQPPPPPEKTHFGGLKDEDRIFTNVYGLHDPFLKGAMKRGDWYRTKDLVLKGADWIVNEMKKSGLRGRGGAGFPSGLKWSFMPKVSDGRPSYLVVNADESEPGTCKDREIMRHDPHKLLEGCLIAGVGMRATAAYIYIRGEYVNERKNLEKALKEAYESGLLGKNACGSGYDFDVHIHYGAGAYICGEETALLESLEGKQGKPRLKPPFPANAGLYGCPTTVTNVETVAVSPTILRRGPEWFASFGRKNNSGTKLFCVSGHVNKPCTVEEEMSIPLKELIDRHCGGVRGGWDNLLAVIPGGSSVPLLPKDICDDVMMDYDALKAVQSGLGTAAVIVMDKSTDVVDAISRLSYFYKHESCGQCTPCREGTGWLWMIMERLKVGNAKLEEIDMLQEVTKQIEGHTICALGDAAAWPVQGLIRHFRPELERRIRERAERELLEAAA
;
A
#
# COMPACT_ATOMS: atom_id res chain seq x y z
N MET A 1 67.43 -9.12 23.92
CA MET A 1 68.55 -9.87 24.51
C MET A 1 67.94 -11.06 25.21
N GLU A 2 68.25 -12.25 24.68
CA GLU A 2 68.51 -13.55 25.36
C GLU A 2 67.52 -13.99 26.45
N ILE A 3 66.74 -15.07 26.29
CA ILE A 3 67.07 -16.50 26.11
C ILE A 3 67.76 -17.11 27.36
N GLU A 4 67.14 -18.21 27.82
CA GLU A 4 67.66 -19.32 28.65
C GLU A 4 67.88 -19.08 30.16
N THR A 5 67.78 -20.07 31.06
CA THR A 5 67.06 -21.35 31.26
C THR A 5 67.47 -21.85 32.67
N TYR A 6 66.73 -22.82 33.24
CA TYR A 6 67.09 -23.73 34.37
C TYR A 6 67.29 -23.08 35.77
N GLY A 7 66.83 -23.64 36.88
CA GLY A 7 66.14 -24.89 37.21
C GLY A 7 66.00 -25.02 38.74
N THR A 8 64.95 -25.75 39.16
CA THR A 8 64.84 -26.66 40.34
C THR A 8 65.30 -26.25 41.75
N GLU A 9 64.37 -26.30 42.73
CA GLU A 9 64.36 -27.27 43.85
C GLU A 9 63.01 -27.18 44.63
N VAL A 10 62.13 -28.19 44.56
CA VAL A 10 61.87 -29.30 45.52
C VAL A 10 60.99 -28.92 46.73
N GLY A 11 59.84 -29.62 46.85
CA GLY A 11 59.28 -30.04 48.13
C GLY A 11 57.79 -29.78 48.35
N GLU A 12 56.91 -30.73 47.98
CA GLU A 12 56.13 -31.56 48.91
C GLU A 12 55.05 -32.37 48.17
N GLU A 13 55.13 -33.69 48.35
CA GLU A 13 54.24 -34.72 47.81
C GLU A 13 52.88 -34.72 48.53
N PHE A 14 51.80 -34.88 47.76
CA PHE A 14 50.60 -35.58 48.19
C PHE A 14 50.13 -36.48 47.04
N ASP A 15 50.30 -37.78 47.22
CA ASP A 15 49.67 -38.84 46.42
C ASP A 15 48.16 -38.80 46.58
N TYR A 16 47.43 -38.79 45.47
CA TYR A 16 46.20 -39.57 45.30
C TYR A 16 46.02 -39.88 43.81
N ASP A 17 46.04 -41.17 43.50
CA ASP A 17 45.71 -41.80 42.23
C ASP A 17 44.35 -41.30 41.66
N ASP A 18 44.31 -40.99 40.36
CA ASP A 18 43.26 -41.38 39.39
C ASP A 18 43.49 -40.62 38.06
N GLU A 19 44.20 -41.28 37.14
CA GLU A 19 44.26 -40.92 35.72
C GLU A 19 43.01 -41.43 34.96
N ASP A 20 42.68 -40.69 33.91
CA ASP A 20 41.96 -41.06 32.68
C ASP A 20 40.45 -40.80 32.50
N ASP A 21 40.16 -40.29 31.28
CA ASP A 21 38.91 -40.34 30.51
C ASP A 21 37.88 -39.19 30.51
N VAL A 22 38.29 -37.91 30.37
CA VAL A 22 37.33 -36.84 29.94
C VAL A 22 37.86 -35.83 28.89
N GLU A 23 39.01 -36.05 28.22
CA GLU A 23 39.51 -35.08 27.20
C GLU A 23 39.52 -35.57 25.74
N SER A 24 39.06 -36.79 25.43
CA SER A 24 39.15 -37.33 24.06
C SER A 24 37.92 -37.08 23.17
N GLU A 25 36.70 -37.01 23.73
CA GLU A 25 35.47 -36.88 22.92
C GLU A 25 35.21 -35.44 22.42
N ASP A 26 35.50 -34.42 23.24
CA ASP A 26 35.26 -33.02 22.86
C ASP A 26 36.26 -32.51 21.82
N LEU A 27 37.51 -32.96 21.88
CA LEU A 27 38.56 -32.67 20.89
C LEU A 27 38.27 -33.34 19.54
N ALA A 28 37.77 -34.58 19.55
CA ALA A 28 37.35 -35.28 18.34
C ALA A 28 36.13 -34.59 17.69
N ALA A 29 35.17 -34.12 18.49
CA ALA A 29 34.02 -33.35 18.01
C ALA A 29 34.41 -32.00 17.41
N LEU A 30 35.42 -31.33 17.98
CA LEU A 30 35.94 -30.06 17.45
C LEU A 30 36.68 -30.26 16.12
N HIS A 31 37.55 -31.27 16.02
CA HIS A 31 38.24 -31.61 14.77
C HIS A 31 37.27 -32.01 13.66
N LYS A 32 36.19 -32.72 13.99
CA LYS A 32 35.13 -33.05 13.02
C LYS A 32 34.43 -31.79 12.49
N LYS A 33 34.07 -30.84 13.36
CA LYS A 33 33.46 -29.56 12.94
C LYS A 33 34.41 -28.70 12.08
N LEU A 34 35.70 -28.70 12.39
CA LEU A 34 36.71 -28.02 11.58
C LEU A 34 36.83 -28.66 10.19
N ALA A 35 36.87 -29.99 10.10
CA ALA A 35 36.91 -30.71 8.84
C ALA A 35 35.65 -30.50 7.98
N GLU A 36 34.46 -30.45 8.60
CA GLU A 36 33.20 -30.10 7.92
C GLU A 36 33.21 -28.65 7.41
N GLY A 37 33.78 -27.72 8.17
CA GLY A 37 33.98 -26.32 7.74
C GLY A 37 34.92 -26.19 6.55
N ASP A 38 36.05 -26.90 6.55
CA ASP A 38 37.01 -26.90 5.44
C ASP A 38 36.43 -27.51 4.16
N GLN A 39 35.59 -28.55 4.28
CA GLN A 39 34.87 -29.13 3.15
C GLN A 39 33.86 -28.15 2.54
N GLU A 40 33.16 -27.37 3.36
CA GLU A 40 32.20 -26.36 2.89
C GLU A 40 32.91 -25.18 2.22
N VAL A 41 34.05 -24.74 2.75
CA VAL A 41 34.89 -23.72 2.09
C VAL A 41 35.41 -24.21 0.74
N ALA A 42 35.86 -25.47 0.66
CA ALA A 42 36.29 -26.06 -0.60
C ALA A 42 35.14 -26.19 -1.62
N ARG A 43 33.91 -26.45 -1.15
CA ARG A 43 32.71 -26.47 -2.01
C ARG A 43 32.40 -25.08 -2.57
N LEU A 44 32.40 -24.05 -1.72
CA LEU A 44 32.14 -22.67 -2.11
C LEU A 44 33.21 -22.13 -3.08
N ASN A 45 34.47 -22.52 -2.91
CA ASN A 45 35.53 -22.14 -3.84
C ASN A 45 35.32 -22.75 -5.24
N ARG A 46 34.90 -24.02 -5.32
CA ARG A 46 34.55 -24.65 -6.60
C ARG A 46 33.33 -24.03 -7.27
N GLU A 47 32.33 -23.60 -6.49
CA GLU A 47 31.18 -22.87 -7.02
C GLU A 47 31.59 -21.48 -7.54
N ASN A 48 32.49 -20.78 -6.85
CA ASN A 48 33.03 -19.51 -7.32
C ASN A 48 33.83 -19.65 -8.62
N GLU A 49 34.64 -20.71 -8.77
CA GLU A 49 35.37 -20.97 -10.02
C GLU A 49 34.42 -21.18 -11.21
N LYS A 50 33.32 -21.91 -11.02
CA LYS A 50 32.27 -22.06 -12.06
C LYS A 50 31.64 -20.74 -12.44
N VAL A 51 31.34 -19.88 -11.47
CA VAL A 51 30.79 -18.54 -11.72
C VAL A 51 31.78 -17.66 -12.49
N VAL A 52 33.08 -17.78 -12.22
CA VAL A 52 34.13 -17.06 -12.96
C VAL A 52 34.21 -17.54 -14.41
N GLU A 53 34.11 -18.85 -14.65
CA GLU A 53 34.05 -19.39 -16.03
C GLU A 53 32.81 -18.94 -16.80
N GLU A 54 31.63 -18.93 -16.16
CA GLU A 54 30.40 -18.42 -16.77
C GLU A 54 30.50 -16.93 -17.12
N LEU A 55 31.10 -16.13 -16.25
CA LEU A 55 31.34 -14.70 -16.52
C LEU A 55 32.30 -14.50 -17.70
N ALA A 56 33.34 -15.33 -17.82
CA ALA A 56 34.26 -15.30 -18.96
C ALA A 56 33.57 -15.75 -20.28
N GLY A 57 32.57 -16.63 -20.20
CA GLY A 57 31.70 -16.99 -21.32
C GLY A 57 30.85 -15.80 -21.79
N LEU A 58 30.19 -15.12 -20.86
CA LEU A 58 29.35 -13.96 -21.14
C LEU A 58 30.15 -12.76 -21.71
N GLU A 59 31.40 -12.57 -21.29
CA GLU A 59 32.28 -11.56 -21.89
C GLU A 59 32.66 -11.87 -23.34
N ARG A 60 32.81 -13.15 -23.69
CA ARG A 60 33.03 -13.58 -25.09
C ARG A 60 31.79 -13.33 -25.94
N GLU A 61 30.59 -13.71 -25.48
CA GLU A 61 29.33 -13.43 -26.18
C GLU A 61 29.11 -11.92 -26.37
N LYS A 62 29.41 -11.11 -25.34
CA LYS A 62 29.34 -9.65 -25.45
C LYS A 62 30.26 -9.10 -26.55
N LYS A 63 31.46 -9.67 -26.70
CA LYS A 63 32.42 -9.26 -27.73
C LYS A 63 31.92 -9.62 -29.12
N GLU A 64 31.38 -10.82 -29.30
CA GLU A 64 30.78 -11.28 -30.56
C GLU A 64 29.56 -10.43 -30.97
N LEU A 65 28.66 -10.13 -30.03
CA LEU A 65 27.52 -9.25 -30.27
C LEU A 65 27.97 -7.83 -30.66
N THR A 66 29.03 -7.33 -30.05
CA THR A 66 29.59 -6.00 -30.38
C THR A 66 30.16 -5.98 -31.80
N GLU A 67 30.89 -7.02 -32.21
CA GLU A 67 31.39 -7.16 -33.59
C GLU A 67 30.25 -7.31 -34.61
N LEU A 68 29.17 -8.02 -34.26
CA LEU A 68 27.99 -8.18 -35.11
C LEU A 68 27.26 -6.85 -35.35
N ILE A 69 27.14 -6.02 -34.30
CA ILE A 69 26.56 -4.68 -34.37
C ILE A 69 27.39 -3.78 -35.30
N LEU A 70 28.73 -3.81 -35.17
CA LEU A 70 29.61 -3.01 -36.02
C LEU A 70 29.54 -3.41 -37.50
N ARG A 71 29.44 -4.71 -37.81
CA ARG A 71 29.23 -5.19 -39.20
C ARG A 71 27.87 -4.77 -39.76
N ASN A 72 26.82 -4.76 -38.93
CA ASN A 72 25.51 -4.29 -39.33
C ASN A 72 25.49 -2.78 -39.59
N ASP A 73 26.23 -1.99 -38.83
CA ASP A 73 26.34 -0.54 -39.07
C ASP A 73 27.10 -0.22 -40.36
N GLU A 74 28.15 -0.97 -40.70
CA GLU A 74 28.82 -0.87 -42.01
C GLU A 74 27.91 -1.28 -43.17
N THR A 75 27.09 -2.31 -42.97
CA THR A 75 26.10 -2.78 -43.96
C THR A 75 25.00 -1.75 -44.17
N ILE A 76 24.51 -1.13 -43.09
CA ILE A 76 23.53 -0.03 -43.13
C ILE A 76 24.14 1.21 -43.78
N ALA A 77 25.43 1.50 -43.57
CA ALA A 77 26.13 2.59 -44.24
C ALA A 77 26.26 2.36 -45.75
N ARG A 78 26.58 1.13 -46.20
CA ARG A 78 26.60 0.75 -47.63
C ARG A 78 25.22 0.83 -48.29
N LEU A 79 24.18 0.36 -47.61
CA LEU A 79 22.80 0.44 -48.12
C LEU A 79 22.31 1.89 -48.25
N LYS A 80 22.79 2.81 -47.41
CA LYS A 80 22.48 4.25 -47.51
C LYS A 80 23.18 4.93 -48.68
N THR A 81 24.40 4.54 -49.05
CA THR A 81 25.09 5.06 -50.23
C THR A 81 24.49 4.52 -51.53
N GLU A 82 24.06 3.26 -51.57
CA GLU A 82 23.38 2.67 -52.73
C GLU A 82 21.98 3.25 -52.97
N ASN A 83 21.23 3.60 -51.92
CA ASN A 83 19.89 4.19 -52.06
C ASN A 83 19.86 5.68 -52.47
N SER A 84 21.01 6.34 -52.58
CA SER A 84 21.09 7.76 -52.98
C SER A 84 20.85 8.00 -54.49
N ARG A 85 20.60 6.95 -55.28
CA ARG A 85 20.38 7.04 -56.74
C ARG A 85 18.95 6.79 -57.24
N THR A 86 17.98 6.54 -56.36
CA THR A 86 16.58 6.34 -56.81
C THR A 86 15.59 7.01 -55.85
N ARG A 87 15.01 8.13 -56.31
CA ARG A 87 13.90 8.81 -55.65
C ARG A 87 12.60 8.00 -55.82
N CYS A 88 12.04 7.46 -54.73
CA CYS A 88 10.59 7.50 -54.47
C CYS A 88 10.27 7.10 -53.01
N GLY A 89 9.17 7.63 -52.49
CA GLY A 89 8.92 7.80 -51.06
C GLY A 89 8.61 6.54 -50.25
N ILE A 90 8.80 6.68 -48.94
CA ILE A 90 8.01 6.16 -47.81
C ILE A 90 8.56 6.92 -46.59
N GLY A 91 7.73 7.72 -45.94
CA GLY A 91 8.06 8.33 -44.66
C GLY A 91 7.60 7.40 -43.54
N TYR A 92 8.50 7.00 -42.64
CA TYR A 92 8.22 6.67 -41.23
C TYR A 92 9.55 6.40 -40.50
N LEU A 93 9.63 6.84 -39.24
CA LEU A 93 10.71 6.65 -38.25
C LEU A 93 12.06 7.38 -38.49
N SER A 94 12.19 8.58 -37.90
CA SER A 94 13.49 9.12 -37.49
C SER A 94 13.59 9.12 -35.95
N MET A 95 14.39 8.21 -35.39
CA MET A 95 15.07 8.44 -34.11
C MET A 95 16.56 8.63 -34.43
N TYR A 96 17.19 9.63 -33.83
CA TYR A 96 18.57 10.01 -34.14
C TYR A 96 19.58 8.94 -33.67
N PRO A 97 20.67 8.68 -34.41
CA PRO A 97 21.60 7.58 -34.14
C PRO A 97 22.27 7.62 -32.75
N GLY A 98 22.43 8.81 -32.15
CA GLY A 98 23.05 8.96 -30.83
C GLY A 98 22.19 8.50 -29.65
N GLU A 99 20.86 8.42 -29.80
CA GLU A 99 19.96 8.09 -28.69
C GLU A 99 19.89 6.57 -28.42
N LYS A 100 20.08 5.74 -29.45
CA LYS A 100 20.10 4.28 -29.31
C LYS A 100 21.38 3.76 -28.65
N GLU A 101 22.53 4.36 -28.98
CA GLU A 101 23.82 3.96 -28.39
C GLU A 101 23.89 4.28 -26.89
N VAL A 102 23.31 5.43 -26.49
CA VAL A 102 23.20 5.83 -25.07
C VAL A 102 22.23 4.92 -24.31
N MET A 103 21.12 4.50 -24.92
CA MET A 103 20.14 3.61 -24.29
C MET A 103 20.70 2.20 -24.06
N VAL A 104 21.41 1.66 -25.05
CA VAL A 104 22.04 0.32 -24.95
C VAL A 104 23.23 0.35 -23.99
N ARG A 105 24.06 1.40 -23.99
CA ARG A 105 25.11 1.57 -22.97
C ARG A 105 24.56 1.66 -21.56
N ARG A 106 23.48 2.43 -21.34
CA ARG A 106 22.80 2.50 -20.02
C ARG A 106 22.20 1.16 -19.59
N ALA A 107 21.58 0.42 -20.50
CA ALA A 107 21.01 -0.89 -20.20
C ALA A 107 22.10 -1.91 -19.83
N ILE A 108 23.25 -1.86 -20.50
CA ILE A 108 24.42 -2.71 -20.19
C ILE A 108 25.08 -2.28 -18.87
N GLU A 109 25.23 -0.98 -18.61
CA GLU A 109 25.75 -0.46 -17.34
C GLU A 109 24.84 -0.82 -16.15
N GLU A 110 23.51 -0.70 -16.30
CA GLU A 110 22.54 -1.10 -15.27
C GLU A 110 22.53 -2.61 -15.04
N TYR A 111 22.67 -3.41 -16.09
CA TYR A 111 22.76 -4.87 -15.97
C TYR A 111 24.04 -5.31 -15.25
N VAL A 112 25.19 -4.70 -15.59
CA VAL A 112 26.49 -4.94 -14.92
C VAL A 112 26.47 -4.45 -13.46
N LEU A 113 25.83 -3.31 -13.18
CA LEU A 113 25.64 -2.80 -11.80
C LEU A 113 24.74 -3.71 -10.96
N ARG A 114 23.65 -4.25 -11.53
CA ARG A 114 22.77 -5.21 -10.85
C ARG A 114 23.47 -6.52 -10.53
N LYS A 115 24.29 -7.05 -11.43
CA LYS A 115 25.06 -8.29 -11.20
C LYS A 115 26.25 -8.09 -10.25
N ARG A 116 26.90 -6.92 -10.22
CA ARG A 116 27.93 -6.58 -9.22
C ARG A 116 27.40 -6.37 -7.79
N GLN A 117 26.11 -6.10 -7.61
CA GLN A 117 25.49 -5.97 -6.29
C GLN A 117 25.00 -7.31 -5.69
N ALA A 118 24.85 -8.35 -6.51
CA ALA A 118 24.36 -9.66 -6.08
C ALA A 118 25.26 -10.41 -5.07
N PRO A 119 26.61 -10.29 -5.05
CA PRO A 119 27.43 -10.96 -4.02
C PRO A 119 27.64 -10.13 -2.74
N ARG A 120 27.12 -8.90 -2.63
CA ARG A 120 27.31 -8.08 -1.40
C ARG A 120 26.32 -8.38 -0.26
N LYS A 121 25.30 -9.21 -0.49
CA LYS A 121 24.38 -9.66 0.57
C LYS A 121 24.89 -10.84 1.40
N GLY A 122 26.01 -11.47 1.02
CA GLY A 122 26.65 -12.53 1.81
C GLY A 122 27.74 -12.05 2.78
N ILE A 123 28.30 -10.85 2.58
CA ILE A 123 29.48 -10.38 3.32
C ILE A 123 29.12 -9.45 4.50
N LEU A 124 27.92 -8.86 4.52
CA LEU A 124 27.47 -8.01 5.64
C LEU A 124 26.87 -8.78 6.82
N THR A 125 26.62 -10.09 6.69
CA THR A 125 26.08 -10.92 7.78
C THR A 125 27.20 -11.51 8.66
N LEU A 126 28.43 -11.62 8.15
CA LEU A 126 29.58 -12.12 8.92
C LEU A 126 30.33 -11.03 9.71
N HIS A 127 30.33 -9.77 9.25
CA HIS A 127 30.94 -8.67 10.02
C HIS A 127 30.13 -8.22 11.24
N ARG A 128 28.86 -8.66 11.37
CA ARG A 128 28.00 -8.34 12.53
C ARG A 128 28.01 -9.43 13.60
N MET A 129 28.42 -10.66 13.27
CA MET A 129 28.57 -11.75 14.26
C MET A 129 29.94 -11.69 14.96
N ALA A 130 31.00 -11.21 14.29
CA ALA A 130 32.33 -11.08 14.89
C ALA A 130 32.49 -9.89 15.87
N LEU A 131 31.58 -8.91 15.86
CA LEU A 131 31.62 -7.76 16.79
C LEU A 131 30.86 -8.02 18.09
N VAL A 132 29.89 -8.94 18.09
CA VAL A 132 29.12 -9.31 19.29
C VAL A 132 29.89 -10.28 20.19
N GLN A 133 30.87 -10.99 19.64
CA GLN A 133 31.69 -11.95 20.38
C GLN A 133 32.96 -11.34 21.02
N ARG A 134 33.29 -10.07 20.72
CA ARG A 134 34.44 -9.34 21.31
C ARG A 134 34.07 -8.41 22.47
N LEU A 135 32.83 -8.41 22.94
CA LEU A 135 32.37 -7.57 24.06
C LEU A 135 31.85 -8.36 25.27
N SER A 136 32.04 -9.67 25.34
CA SER A 136 31.62 -10.50 26.49
C SER A 136 32.76 -11.04 27.35
N GLU A 137 34.01 -10.65 27.12
CA GLU A 137 35.17 -11.06 27.94
C GLU A 137 35.76 -9.87 28.69
N SER A 138 35.02 -9.39 29.68
CA SER A 138 35.58 -8.67 30.82
C SER A 138 34.50 -8.54 31.88
N TRP A 139 34.36 -9.58 32.71
CA TRP A 139 33.99 -9.44 34.11
C TRP A 139 34.14 -10.79 34.83
N VAL A 140 35.07 -10.83 35.78
CA VAL A 140 35.36 -11.97 36.67
C VAL A 140 34.51 -11.80 37.94
N PRO A 141 33.80 -12.83 38.44
CA PRO A 141 33.27 -12.81 39.79
C PRO A 141 34.22 -13.52 40.75
N GLY A 142 34.87 -12.74 41.61
CA GLY A 142 35.47 -13.23 42.85
C GLY A 142 34.38 -13.53 43.89
N SER A 143 34.57 -14.64 44.61
CA SER A 143 33.72 -15.14 45.67
C SER A 143 33.75 -14.26 46.93
N ARG A 144 32.57 -14.04 47.56
CA ARG A 144 32.39 -13.83 49.02
C ARG A 144 30.91 -13.89 49.45
N LEU A 145 30.56 -15.02 50.08
CA LEU A 145 29.77 -15.26 51.30
C LEU A 145 28.46 -14.47 51.60
N PHE A 146 27.40 -15.27 51.80
CA PHE A 146 26.21 -15.18 52.67
C PHE A 146 25.29 -13.94 52.65
N SER A 147 24.02 -14.17 52.29
CA SER A 147 22.90 -14.12 53.25
C SER A 147 21.62 -14.69 52.61
N THR A 148 20.94 -15.54 53.36
CA THR A 148 19.62 -16.12 53.05
C THR A 148 18.50 -15.08 53.22
N GLN A 149 17.41 -15.28 52.46
CA GLN A 149 16.03 -14.79 52.62
C GLN A 149 15.50 -13.92 51.47
N GLY A 150 14.44 -14.42 50.83
CA GLY A 150 13.61 -13.65 49.88
C GLY A 150 13.15 -14.44 48.65
N ALA A 151 12.59 -15.64 48.82
CA ALA A 151 11.86 -16.29 47.73
C ALA A 151 10.57 -15.50 47.45
N THR A 152 10.56 -14.69 46.39
CA THR A 152 9.34 -14.18 45.79
C THR A 152 8.98 -15.05 44.60
N THR A 153 7.78 -15.62 44.66
CA THR A 153 7.16 -16.46 43.65
C THR A 153 7.18 -15.78 42.29
N ALA A 154 7.76 -16.43 41.29
CA ALA A 154 7.65 -16.04 39.90
C ALA A 154 6.16 -16.03 39.50
N SER A 155 5.61 -14.85 39.23
CA SER A 155 4.24 -14.74 38.72
C SER A 155 4.20 -15.25 37.28
N THR A 156 3.31 -16.20 37.03
CA THR A 156 2.85 -16.55 35.69
C THR A 156 2.50 -15.28 34.90
N PRO A 157 2.83 -15.21 33.59
CA PRO A 157 2.40 -14.09 32.76
C PRO A 157 0.87 -14.01 32.82
N GLN A 158 0.33 -12.91 33.34
CA GLN A 158 -1.10 -12.72 33.32
C GLN A 158 -1.58 -12.68 31.86
N PRO A 159 -2.71 -13.35 31.54
CA PRO A 159 -3.33 -13.18 30.23
C PRO A 159 -3.59 -11.69 29.99
N PRO A 160 -3.47 -11.21 28.74
CA PRO A 160 -3.73 -9.81 28.43
C PRO A 160 -5.13 -9.45 28.95
N PRO A 161 -5.30 -8.23 29.50
CA PRO A 161 -6.60 -7.81 30.01
C PRO A 161 -7.66 -8.00 28.91
N PRO A 162 -8.87 -8.46 29.28
CA PRO A 162 -9.95 -8.60 28.31
C PRO A 162 -10.18 -7.25 27.60
N PRO A 163 -10.57 -7.26 26.31
CA PRO A 163 -10.76 -6.02 25.57
C PRO A 163 -11.77 -5.12 26.29
N GLU A 164 -11.36 -3.86 26.53
CA GLU A 164 -12.08 -2.88 27.35
C GLU A 164 -13.49 -2.53 26.79
N LYS A 165 -13.68 -2.75 25.48
CA LYS A 165 -14.97 -2.71 24.78
C LYS A 165 -15.10 -3.93 23.88
N THR A 166 -16.25 -4.60 23.96
CA THR A 166 -16.60 -5.77 23.12
C THR A 166 -17.66 -5.46 22.07
N HIS A 167 -18.40 -4.35 22.23
CA HIS A 167 -19.41 -3.87 21.30
C HIS A 167 -18.97 -2.50 20.74
N PHE A 168 -19.06 -2.33 19.44
CA PHE A 168 -18.69 -1.10 18.70
C PHE A 168 -19.85 -0.69 17.81
N GLY A 169 -19.92 0.59 17.45
CA GLY A 169 -21.06 1.21 16.80
C GLY A 169 -21.92 2.02 17.78
N GLY A 170 -22.82 2.83 17.24
CA GLY A 170 -23.66 3.72 18.07
C GLY A 170 -22.99 5.06 18.32
N LEU A 171 -22.29 5.56 17.29
CA LEU A 171 -21.67 6.88 17.27
C LEU A 171 -22.73 7.94 17.49
N LYS A 172 -22.56 8.74 18.55
CA LYS A 172 -23.46 9.84 18.86
C LYS A 172 -23.28 10.97 17.85
N ASP A 173 -24.33 11.76 17.64
CA ASP A 173 -24.28 12.85 16.67
C ASP A 173 -23.25 13.92 17.04
N GLU A 174 -23.02 14.18 18.33
CA GLU A 174 -21.95 15.08 18.76
C GLU A 174 -20.54 14.56 18.45
N ASP A 175 -20.37 13.24 18.31
CA ASP A 175 -19.10 12.58 18.02
C ASP A 175 -18.81 12.48 16.51
N ARG A 176 -19.79 12.77 15.65
CA ARG A 176 -19.61 12.83 14.19
C ARG A 176 -18.70 14.00 13.82
N ILE A 177 -17.69 13.73 13.00
CA ILE A 177 -16.77 14.75 12.49
C ILE A 177 -17.40 15.50 11.31
N PHE A 178 -18.10 14.78 10.44
CA PHE A 178 -18.73 15.30 9.22
C PHE A 178 -20.19 15.67 9.48
N THR A 179 -20.39 16.73 10.28
CA THR A 179 -21.69 17.14 10.80
C THR A 179 -22.68 17.65 9.74
N ASN A 180 -22.22 18.05 8.55
CA ASN A 180 -23.08 18.45 7.44
C ASN A 180 -22.98 17.50 6.25
N VAL A 181 -22.65 16.21 6.46
CA VAL A 181 -22.49 15.23 5.38
C VAL A 181 -23.67 15.15 4.41
N TYR A 182 -24.89 15.46 4.88
CA TYR A 182 -26.12 15.45 4.08
C TYR A 182 -26.50 16.79 3.43
N GLY A 183 -25.71 17.85 3.63
CA GLY A 183 -25.97 19.16 3.01
C GLY A 183 -27.21 19.90 3.55
N LEU A 184 -27.63 19.60 4.78
CA LEU A 184 -28.80 20.21 5.41
C LEU A 184 -28.54 21.65 5.90
N HIS A 185 -27.27 21.99 6.13
CA HIS A 185 -26.82 23.30 6.57
C HIS A 185 -25.95 23.97 5.50
N ASP A 186 -25.72 25.28 5.65
CA ASP A 186 -24.85 26.06 4.75
C ASP A 186 -23.42 25.47 4.71
N PRO A 187 -22.92 25.00 3.55
CA PRO A 187 -21.59 24.40 3.44
C PRO A 187 -20.45 25.42 3.48
N PHE A 188 -20.76 26.72 3.31
CA PHE A 188 -19.80 27.80 3.16
C PHE A 188 -19.39 28.42 4.52
N LEU A 189 -18.51 29.42 4.50
CA LEU A 189 -17.72 29.84 5.67
C LEU A 189 -18.56 30.16 6.91
N LYS A 190 -19.69 30.86 6.73
CA LYS A 190 -20.58 31.24 7.84
C LYS A 190 -21.19 30.03 8.53
N GLY A 191 -21.62 29.03 7.76
CA GLY A 191 -22.11 27.76 8.29
C GLY A 191 -20.98 26.94 8.92
N ALA A 192 -19.84 26.84 8.24
CA ALA A 192 -18.68 26.07 8.68
C ALA A 192 -18.14 26.53 10.04
N MET A 193 -17.98 27.85 10.23
CA MET A 193 -17.56 28.44 11.51
C MET A 193 -18.50 28.09 12.68
N LYS A 194 -19.83 28.04 12.43
CA LYS A 194 -20.81 27.62 13.45
C LYS A 194 -20.66 26.15 13.84
N ARG A 195 -20.18 25.31 12.93
CA ARG A 195 -19.90 23.88 13.17
C ARG A 195 -18.52 23.64 13.78
N GLY A 196 -17.74 24.71 14.02
CA GLY A 196 -16.42 24.64 14.64
C GLY A 196 -15.26 24.42 13.65
N ASP A 197 -15.50 24.55 12.34
CA ASP A 197 -14.42 24.62 11.37
C ASP A 197 -13.70 25.98 11.48
N TRP A 198 -12.40 26.00 11.20
CA TRP A 198 -11.53 27.16 11.36
C TRP A 198 -11.42 27.71 12.80
N TYR A 199 -11.93 26.96 13.79
CA TYR A 199 -11.83 27.36 15.19
C TYR A 199 -10.41 27.18 15.72
N ARG A 200 -9.79 28.29 16.12
CA ARG A 200 -8.43 28.34 16.71
C ARG A 200 -7.36 27.64 15.85
N THR A 201 -7.54 27.61 14.53
CA THR A 201 -6.57 27.01 13.60
C THR A 201 -5.19 27.65 13.72
N LYS A 202 -5.14 28.97 13.94
CA LYS A 202 -3.90 29.70 14.23
C LYS A 202 -3.10 29.07 15.37
N ASP A 203 -3.75 28.70 16.47
CA ASP A 203 -3.08 28.09 17.62
C ASP A 203 -2.53 26.71 17.28
N LEU A 204 -3.26 25.92 16.46
CA LEU A 204 -2.79 24.62 15.98
C LEU A 204 -1.55 24.76 15.09
N VAL A 205 -1.54 25.76 14.20
CA VAL A 205 -0.38 26.06 13.35
C VAL A 205 0.84 26.47 14.20
N LEU A 206 0.62 27.34 15.20
CA LEU A 206 1.68 27.83 16.09
C LEU A 206 2.27 26.77 17.02
N LYS A 207 1.54 25.68 17.32
CA LYS A 207 2.09 24.52 18.04
C LYS A 207 3.16 23.77 17.22
N GLY A 208 3.20 23.99 15.91
CA GLY A 208 4.27 23.53 15.02
C GLY A 208 4.10 22.12 14.46
N ALA A 209 4.87 21.84 13.41
CA ALA A 209 4.76 20.63 12.61
C ALA A 209 4.96 19.33 13.41
N ASP A 210 5.94 19.29 14.31
CA ASP A 210 6.24 18.09 15.09
C ASP A 210 5.13 17.74 16.09
N TRP A 211 4.49 18.75 16.69
CA TRP A 211 3.32 18.53 17.55
C TRP A 211 2.17 17.93 16.75
N ILE A 212 1.83 18.54 15.60
CA ILE A 212 0.77 18.04 14.70
C ILE A 212 1.02 16.58 14.32
N VAL A 213 2.21 16.25 13.84
CA VAL A 213 2.56 14.88 13.41
C VAL A 213 2.47 13.89 14.58
N ASN A 214 2.92 14.28 15.77
CA ASN A 214 2.88 13.41 16.95
C ASN A 214 1.45 13.15 17.43
N GLU A 215 0.60 14.17 17.48
CA GLU A 215 -0.83 13.99 17.84
C GLU A 215 -1.55 13.11 16.80
N MET A 216 -1.27 13.30 15.51
CA MET A 216 -1.83 12.45 14.47
C MET A 216 -1.35 11.00 14.57
N LYS A 217 -0.09 10.75 14.98
CA LYS A 217 0.40 9.40 15.30
C LYS A 217 -0.33 8.83 16.52
N LYS A 218 -0.48 9.63 17.58
CA LYS A 218 -1.15 9.25 18.83
C LYS A 218 -2.62 8.89 18.63
N SER A 219 -3.30 9.57 17.70
CA SER A 219 -4.69 9.29 17.36
C SER A 219 -4.93 7.90 16.75
N GLY A 220 -3.87 7.24 16.27
CA GLY A 220 -3.99 5.96 15.57
C GLY A 220 -4.65 6.04 14.19
N LEU A 221 -4.84 7.24 13.62
CA LEU A 221 -5.48 7.42 12.32
C LEU A 221 -4.76 6.63 11.21
N ARG A 222 -5.51 5.75 10.53
CA ARG A 222 -5.08 5.03 9.33
C ARG A 222 -5.68 5.66 8.06
N GLY A 223 -4.96 5.56 6.95
CA GLY A 223 -5.30 6.20 5.69
C GLY A 223 -6.65 5.74 5.15
N ARG A 224 -7.54 6.69 4.89
CA ARG A 224 -8.96 6.48 4.56
C ARG A 224 -9.23 6.26 3.06
N GLY A 225 -8.18 6.13 2.26
CA GLY A 225 -8.27 5.93 0.81
C GLY A 225 -8.25 4.47 0.33
N GLY A 226 -8.02 3.49 1.20
CA GLY A 226 -7.95 2.07 0.79
C GLY A 226 -6.86 1.28 1.50
N ALA A 227 -5.62 1.74 1.38
CA ALA A 227 -4.44 1.02 1.86
C ALA A 227 -4.30 0.94 3.39
N GLY A 228 -5.02 1.78 4.15
CA GLY A 228 -4.99 1.75 5.62
C GLY A 228 -3.62 2.03 6.24
N PHE A 229 -2.72 2.74 5.56
CA PHE A 229 -1.39 3.06 6.09
C PHE A 229 -1.49 4.09 7.24
N PRO A 230 -0.74 3.96 8.35
CA PRO A 230 -0.81 4.92 9.47
C PRO A 230 -0.46 6.36 9.04
N SER A 231 -1.42 7.28 9.15
CA SER A 231 -1.36 8.61 8.50
C SER A 231 -0.30 9.50 9.14
N GLY A 232 -0.25 9.59 10.46
CA GLY A 232 0.79 10.36 11.16
C GLY A 232 2.21 9.84 10.88
N LEU A 233 2.38 8.52 10.70
CA LEU A 233 3.66 7.96 10.25
C LEU A 233 3.99 8.38 8.82
N LYS A 234 3.01 8.31 7.91
CA LYS A 234 3.17 8.76 6.52
C LYS A 234 3.64 10.21 6.45
N TRP A 235 3.01 11.08 7.21
CA TRP A 235 3.32 12.52 7.24
C TRP A 235 4.74 12.78 7.76
N SER A 236 5.25 11.91 8.65
CA SER A 236 6.60 12.03 9.19
C SER A 236 7.72 11.65 8.21
N PHE A 237 7.39 11.11 7.03
CA PHE A 237 8.39 10.82 5.98
C PHE A 237 8.82 12.07 5.21
N MET A 238 8.06 13.16 5.29
CA MET A 238 8.41 14.41 4.63
C MET A 238 9.70 15.00 5.21
N PRO A 239 10.60 15.58 4.40
CA PRO A 239 11.86 16.12 4.87
C PRO A 239 11.66 17.20 5.94
N LYS A 240 12.42 17.09 7.05
CA LYS A 240 12.38 18.08 8.12
C LYS A 240 13.10 19.37 7.76
N VAL A 241 14.16 19.26 6.98
CA VAL A 241 14.96 20.37 6.46
C VAL A 241 14.75 20.41 4.95
N SER A 242 14.32 21.56 4.44
CA SER A 242 14.20 21.75 2.99
C SER A 242 15.59 21.80 2.37
N ASP A 243 15.76 21.07 1.26
CA ASP A 243 16.96 21.10 0.43
C ASP A 243 16.90 22.19 -0.66
N GLY A 244 16.01 23.17 -0.47
CA GLY A 244 15.70 24.22 -1.46
C GLY A 244 14.49 23.87 -2.34
N ARG A 245 14.08 22.60 -2.39
CA ARG A 245 12.81 22.23 -3.04
C ARG A 245 11.64 22.55 -2.11
N PRO A 246 10.54 23.15 -2.62
CA PRO A 246 9.31 23.26 -1.86
C PRO A 246 8.76 21.86 -1.57
N SER A 247 8.03 21.71 -0.47
CA SER A 247 7.31 20.47 -0.17
C SER A 247 5.84 20.65 -0.49
N TYR A 248 5.19 19.62 -1.04
CA TYR A 248 3.78 19.70 -1.43
C TYR A 248 2.92 18.70 -0.66
N LEU A 249 1.71 19.13 -0.35
CA LEU A 249 0.60 18.23 -0.03
C LEU A 249 -0.19 18.02 -1.32
N VAL A 250 -0.53 16.78 -1.63
CA VAL A 250 -1.50 16.48 -2.68
C VAL A 250 -2.67 15.75 -2.04
N VAL A 251 -3.86 16.30 -2.20
CA VAL A 251 -5.10 15.70 -1.72
C VAL A 251 -5.72 14.92 -2.88
N ASN A 252 -5.84 13.62 -2.68
CA ASN A 252 -6.51 12.73 -3.62
C ASN A 252 -8.02 12.80 -3.41
N ALA A 253 -8.69 13.48 -4.33
CA ALA A 253 -10.13 13.68 -4.39
C ALA A 253 -10.72 13.13 -5.71
N ASP A 254 -10.07 12.12 -6.31
CA ASP A 254 -10.53 11.49 -7.55
C ASP A 254 -11.69 10.51 -7.31
N GLU A 255 -11.70 9.74 -6.22
CA GLU A 255 -12.82 8.87 -5.81
C GLU A 255 -13.53 8.13 -6.96
N SER A 256 -12.76 7.49 -7.83
CA SER A 256 -13.32 6.72 -8.95
C SER A 256 -13.61 5.25 -8.59
N GLU A 257 -13.40 4.85 -7.32
CA GLU A 257 -13.63 3.49 -6.82
C GLU A 257 -15.13 3.16 -6.80
N PRO A 258 -15.60 2.14 -7.54
CA PRO A 258 -17.01 1.73 -7.54
C PRO A 258 -17.56 1.49 -6.12
N GLY A 259 -18.75 2.06 -5.86
CA GLY A 259 -19.42 2.04 -4.56
C GLY A 259 -19.03 3.19 -3.63
N THR A 260 -17.97 3.95 -3.93
CA THR A 260 -17.45 5.00 -3.05
C THR A 260 -18.02 6.38 -3.42
N CYS A 261 -18.57 7.10 -2.45
CA CYS A 261 -19.09 8.47 -2.62
C CYS A 261 -18.95 9.34 -1.36
N LYS A 262 -18.02 9.02 -0.48
CA LYS A 262 -17.73 9.73 0.78
C LYS A 262 -16.98 11.05 0.56
N ASP A 263 -15.99 11.06 -0.33
CA ASP A 263 -15.17 12.22 -0.64
C ASP A 263 -16.01 13.25 -1.40
N ARG A 264 -16.92 12.76 -2.25
CA ARG A 264 -17.99 13.57 -2.86
C ARG A 264 -18.75 14.37 -1.82
N GLU A 265 -19.28 13.74 -0.76
CA GLU A 265 -20.03 14.43 0.30
C GLU A 265 -19.20 15.51 0.99
N ILE A 266 -17.94 15.21 1.32
CA ILE A 266 -17.04 16.17 1.96
C ILE A 266 -16.84 17.40 1.07
N MET A 267 -16.55 17.20 -0.22
CA MET A 267 -16.28 18.31 -1.14
C MET A 267 -17.50 19.21 -1.36
N ARG A 268 -18.71 18.65 -1.45
CA ARG A 268 -19.91 19.47 -1.73
C ARG A 268 -20.57 20.05 -0.50
N HIS A 269 -20.52 19.37 0.65
CA HIS A 269 -21.29 19.76 1.83
C HIS A 269 -20.45 20.26 3.02
N ASP A 270 -19.17 19.90 3.12
CA ASP A 270 -18.24 20.41 4.16
C ASP A 270 -16.86 20.82 3.57
N PRO A 271 -16.81 21.65 2.51
CA PRO A 271 -15.55 22.01 1.83
C PRO A 271 -14.56 22.75 2.74
N HIS A 272 -15.04 23.58 3.69
CA HIS A 272 -14.16 24.30 4.61
C HIS A 272 -13.39 23.39 5.56
N LYS A 273 -13.97 22.24 5.94
CA LYS A 273 -13.29 21.24 6.77
C LYS A 273 -12.14 20.59 6.01
N LEU A 274 -12.31 20.34 4.70
CA LEU A 274 -11.24 19.89 3.83
C LEU A 274 -10.13 20.95 3.69
N LEU A 275 -10.49 22.20 3.40
CA LEU A 275 -9.53 23.29 3.24
C LEU A 275 -8.72 23.57 4.53
N GLU A 276 -9.39 23.53 5.68
CA GLU A 276 -8.70 23.63 6.98
C GLU A 276 -7.76 22.43 7.18
N GLY A 277 -8.23 21.22 6.81
CA GLY A 277 -7.41 20.01 6.79
C GLY A 277 -6.17 20.16 5.93
N CYS A 278 -6.28 20.78 4.75
CA CYS A 278 -5.13 21.05 3.88
C CYS A 278 -4.08 21.90 4.59
N LEU A 279 -4.50 22.99 5.26
CA LEU A 279 -3.58 23.85 6.02
C LEU A 279 -2.92 23.08 7.15
N ILE A 280 -3.69 22.36 7.97
CA ILE A 280 -3.18 21.63 9.13
C ILE A 280 -2.22 20.51 8.72
N ALA A 281 -2.61 19.67 7.74
CA ALA A 281 -1.75 18.63 7.22
C ALA A 281 -0.53 19.22 6.50
N GLY A 282 -0.71 20.32 5.79
CA GLY A 282 0.35 21.08 5.14
C GLY A 282 1.41 21.54 6.12
N VAL A 283 1.02 22.23 7.20
CA VAL A 283 1.93 22.64 8.29
C VAL A 283 2.61 21.43 8.93
N GLY A 284 1.85 20.37 9.25
CA GLY A 284 2.39 19.13 9.82
C GLY A 284 3.49 18.50 8.96
N MET A 285 3.34 18.57 7.64
CA MET A 285 4.28 18.03 6.65
C MET A 285 5.28 19.05 6.11
N ARG A 286 5.25 20.30 6.62
CA ARG A 286 6.08 21.42 6.16
C ARG A 286 5.86 21.75 4.66
N ALA A 287 4.67 21.51 4.15
CA ALA A 287 4.30 21.77 2.77
C ALA A 287 3.96 23.25 2.54
N THR A 288 4.45 23.82 1.45
CA THR A 288 4.22 25.23 1.08
C THR A 288 2.91 25.44 0.33
N ALA A 289 2.39 24.38 -0.29
CA ALA A 289 1.10 24.41 -0.97
C ALA A 289 0.42 23.04 -0.92
N ALA A 290 -0.91 23.05 -1.02
CA ALA A 290 -1.73 21.88 -1.31
C ALA A 290 -2.25 21.91 -2.74
N TYR A 291 -2.23 20.77 -3.41
CA TYR A 291 -2.98 20.56 -4.64
C TYR A 291 -4.10 19.56 -4.38
N ILE A 292 -5.35 19.99 -4.51
CA ILE A 292 -6.52 19.12 -4.44
C ILE A 292 -6.81 18.62 -5.84
N TYR A 293 -6.56 17.33 -6.10
CA TYR A 293 -6.82 16.69 -7.38
C TYR A 293 -8.22 16.07 -7.36
N ILE A 294 -9.16 16.77 -7.98
CA ILE A 294 -10.58 16.40 -7.99
C ILE A 294 -10.88 15.52 -9.21
N ARG A 295 -11.80 14.59 -9.05
CA ARG A 295 -12.37 13.83 -10.17
C ARG A 295 -12.89 14.76 -11.27
N GLY A 296 -12.66 14.40 -12.54
CA GLY A 296 -13.16 15.21 -13.67
C GLY A 296 -14.68 15.38 -13.68
N GLU A 297 -15.42 14.33 -13.30
CA GLU A 297 -16.88 14.31 -13.30
C GLU A 297 -17.51 15.10 -12.15
N TYR A 298 -16.74 15.42 -11.10
CA TYR A 298 -17.18 16.17 -9.92
C TYR A 298 -17.18 17.68 -10.16
N VAL A 299 -17.89 18.11 -11.20
CA VAL A 299 -17.94 19.51 -11.63
C VAL A 299 -18.61 20.42 -10.60
N ASN A 300 -19.72 19.98 -10.01
CA ASN A 300 -20.47 20.79 -9.03
C ASN A 300 -19.75 20.83 -7.68
N GLU A 301 -19.24 19.69 -7.25
CA GLU A 301 -18.41 19.52 -6.06
C GLU A 301 -17.16 20.43 -6.15
N ARG A 302 -16.48 20.44 -7.31
CA ARG A 302 -15.36 21.36 -7.57
C ARG A 302 -15.78 22.82 -7.50
N LYS A 303 -16.89 23.21 -8.14
CA LYS A 303 -17.39 24.60 -8.09
C LYS A 303 -17.71 25.04 -6.66
N ASN A 304 -18.26 24.15 -5.84
CA ASN A 304 -18.49 24.41 -4.41
C ASN A 304 -17.17 24.60 -3.66
N LEU A 305 -16.18 23.74 -3.92
CA LEU A 305 -14.86 23.84 -3.29
C LEU A 305 -14.10 25.10 -3.73
N GLU A 306 -14.17 25.48 -5.01
CA GLU A 306 -13.61 26.75 -5.54
C GLU A 306 -14.24 27.97 -4.88
N LYS A 307 -15.57 27.94 -4.65
CA LYS A 307 -16.27 28.99 -3.91
C LYS A 307 -15.79 29.07 -2.46
N ALA A 308 -15.73 27.95 -1.75
CA ALA A 308 -15.22 27.90 -0.37
C ALA A 308 -13.75 28.34 -0.28
N LEU A 309 -12.94 27.98 -1.28
CA LEU A 309 -11.54 28.38 -1.39
C LEU A 309 -11.42 29.89 -1.52
N LYS A 310 -12.23 30.50 -2.39
CA LYS A 310 -12.30 31.95 -2.53
C LYS A 310 -12.66 32.63 -1.21
N GLU A 311 -13.67 32.14 -0.50
CA GLU A 311 -14.05 32.68 0.82
C GLU A 311 -12.92 32.56 1.86
N ALA A 312 -12.15 31.46 1.84
CA ALA A 312 -11.02 31.25 2.72
C ALA A 312 -9.86 32.22 2.43
N TYR A 313 -9.57 32.50 1.15
CA TYR A 313 -8.59 33.51 0.75
C TYR A 313 -9.04 34.93 1.12
N GLU A 314 -10.30 35.29 0.83
CA GLU A 314 -10.87 36.61 1.16
C GLU A 314 -10.87 36.88 2.66
N SER A 315 -10.98 35.83 3.48
CA SER A 315 -10.95 35.92 4.94
C SER A 315 -9.55 35.78 5.55
N GLY A 316 -8.49 35.66 4.74
CA GLY A 316 -7.11 35.51 5.20
C GLY A 316 -6.83 34.18 5.94
N LEU A 317 -7.66 33.16 5.72
CA LEU A 317 -7.49 31.83 6.32
C LEU A 317 -6.43 31.00 5.58
N LEU A 318 -6.25 31.27 4.28
CA LEU A 318 -5.26 30.66 3.38
C LEU A 318 -4.47 31.75 2.64
N GLY A 319 -3.38 31.36 1.99
CA GLY A 319 -2.47 32.24 1.27
C GLY A 319 -1.32 32.71 2.15
N LYS A 320 -0.87 33.96 1.92
CA LYS A 320 0.18 34.56 2.74
C LYS A 320 -0.30 34.74 4.18
N ASN A 321 0.53 34.34 5.14
CA ASN A 321 0.24 34.43 6.56
C ASN A 321 -1.11 33.79 6.92
N ALA A 322 -1.32 32.53 6.51
CA ALA A 322 -2.54 31.76 6.69
C ALA A 322 -3.03 31.78 8.14
N CYS A 323 -4.29 32.20 8.35
CA CYS A 323 -4.90 32.42 9.66
C CYS A 323 -4.13 33.42 10.56
N GLY A 324 -3.30 34.29 10.00
CA GLY A 324 -2.46 35.23 10.78
C GLY A 324 -1.39 34.55 11.64
N SER A 325 -0.91 33.37 11.23
CA SER A 325 0.02 32.51 11.99
C SER A 325 1.51 32.74 11.68
N GLY A 326 1.83 33.42 10.58
CA GLY A 326 3.18 33.56 10.01
C GLY A 326 3.55 32.47 8.99
N TYR A 327 2.64 31.53 8.71
CA TYR A 327 2.85 30.46 7.74
C TYR A 327 2.21 30.80 6.39
N ASP A 328 3.00 30.78 5.31
CA ASP A 328 2.48 30.97 3.95
C ASP A 328 2.03 29.61 3.39
N PHE A 329 0.76 29.52 2.96
CA PHE A 329 0.21 28.27 2.45
C PHE A 329 -0.89 28.48 1.41
N ASP A 330 -0.59 28.10 0.18
CA ASP A 330 -1.55 28.18 -0.93
C ASP A 330 -2.26 26.84 -1.18
N VAL A 331 -3.49 26.92 -1.68
CA VAL A 331 -4.26 25.76 -2.09
C VAL A 331 -4.68 25.93 -3.55
N HIS A 332 -4.30 24.96 -4.37
CA HIS A 332 -4.63 24.89 -5.77
C HIS A 332 -5.62 23.75 -6.02
N ILE A 333 -6.64 24.01 -6.83
CA ILE A 333 -7.58 22.99 -7.27
C ILE A 333 -7.17 22.57 -8.69
N HIS A 334 -6.92 21.28 -8.86
CA HIS A 334 -6.70 20.63 -10.14
C HIS A 334 -7.79 19.57 -10.34
N TYR A 335 -8.08 19.18 -11.57
CA TYR A 335 -9.05 18.12 -11.82
C TYR A 335 -8.62 17.19 -12.96
N GLY A 336 -8.95 15.91 -12.80
CA GLY A 336 -8.75 14.89 -13.81
C GLY A 336 -9.79 14.94 -14.93
N ALA A 337 -9.86 13.86 -15.71
CA ALA A 337 -10.76 13.76 -16.87
C ALA A 337 -11.33 12.34 -17.05
N GLY A 338 -11.79 11.71 -15.97
CA GLY A 338 -12.44 10.39 -15.99
C GLY A 338 -11.46 9.23 -16.16
N ALA A 339 -10.57 9.04 -15.17
CA ALA A 339 -9.63 7.92 -15.17
C ALA A 339 -9.36 7.44 -13.74
N TYR A 340 -9.87 6.27 -13.37
CA TYR A 340 -9.70 5.70 -12.03
C TYR A 340 -8.24 5.46 -11.66
N ILE A 341 -7.41 5.10 -12.64
CA ILE A 341 -5.96 4.95 -12.42
C ILE A 341 -5.30 6.24 -11.94
N CYS A 342 -5.81 7.42 -12.29
CA CYS A 342 -5.31 8.70 -11.77
C CYS A 342 -5.62 8.91 -10.29
N GLY A 343 -6.49 8.10 -9.69
CA GLY A 343 -6.67 8.01 -8.24
C GLY A 343 -5.55 7.25 -7.51
N GLU A 344 -4.64 6.57 -8.22
CA GLU A 344 -3.46 5.96 -7.60
C GLU A 344 -2.43 7.05 -7.22
N GLU A 345 -1.81 6.92 -6.05
CA GLU A 345 -0.91 7.92 -5.47
C GLU A 345 0.15 8.48 -6.45
N THR A 346 0.86 7.65 -7.19
CA THR A 346 1.92 8.12 -8.10
C THR A 346 1.41 8.50 -9.48
N ALA A 347 0.37 7.84 -9.98
CA ALA A 347 -0.31 8.23 -11.22
C ALA A 347 -0.95 9.61 -11.11
N LEU A 348 -1.50 9.94 -9.94
CA LEU A 348 -2.06 11.24 -9.63
C LEU A 348 -1.01 12.34 -9.80
N LEU A 349 0.21 12.12 -9.30
CA LEU A 349 1.32 13.07 -9.45
C LEU A 349 1.69 13.27 -10.92
N GLU A 350 1.80 12.19 -11.69
CA GLU A 350 2.08 12.26 -13.13
C GLU A 350 0.98 12.99 -13.91
N SER A 351 -0.29 12.73 -13.58
CA SER A 351 -1.42 13.44 -14.18
C SER A 351 -1.39 14.93 -13.85
N LEU A 352 -1.07 15.30 -12.61
CA LEU A 352 -0.97 16.69 -12.17
C LEU A 352 0.21 17.42 -12.84
N GLU A 353 1.28 16.70 -13.15
CA GLU A 353 2.40 17.19 -13.95
C GLU A 353 2.08 17.39 -15.44
N GLY A 354 0.85 17.09 -15.87
CA GLY A 354 0.43 17.22 -17.26
C GLY A 354 0.86 16.06 -18.16
N LYS A 355 1.31 14.95 -17.57
CA LYS A 355 1.61 13.70 -18.29
C LYS A 355 0.39 12.78 -18.25
N GLN A 356 0.50 11.64 -18.92
CA GLN A 356 -0.49 10.57 -18.77
C GLN A 356 -0.46 10.06 -17.32
N GLY A 357 -1.62 9.75 -16.73
CA GLY A 357 -1.76 9.17 -15.38
C GLY A 357 -1.29 7.72 -15.30
N LYS A 358 0.00 7.50 -15.55
CA LYS A 358 0.68 6.20 -15.50
C LYS A 358 1.53 6.16 -14.21
N PRO A 359 1.30 5.21 -13.30
CA PRO A 359 2.04 5.11 -12.04
C PRO A 359 3.56 5.09 -12.21
N ARG A 360 4.27 5.61 -11.20
CA ARG A 360 5.73 5.48 -11.09
C ARG A 360 6.07 4.20 -10.34
N LEU A 361 7.20 3.58 -10.69
CA LEU A 361 7.76 2.50 -9.90
C LEU A 361 8.24 3.05 -8.55
N LYS A 362 7.95 2.35 -7.45
CA LYS A 362 8.48 2.65 -6.12
C LYS A 362 9.68 1.72 -5.87
N PRO A 363 10.89 2.22 -5.52
CA PRO A 363 11.34 3.61 -5.34
C PRO A 363 11.66 4.38 -6.65
N PRO A 364 11.70 5.74 -6.62
CA PRO A 364 11.64 6.62 -5.44
C PRO A 364 10.22 6.84 -4.90
N PHE A 365 10.11 6.95 -3.57
CA PHE A 365 8.84 7.27 -2.92
C PHE A 365 8.50 8.76 -3.08
N PRO A 366 7.19 9.13 -3.12
CA PRO A 366 6.76 10.52 -3.25
C PRO A 366 7.35 11.47 -2.19
N ALA A 367 7.54 10.98 -0.96
CA ALA A 367 8.12 11.77 0.13
C ALA A 367 9.56 12.25 -0.17
N ASN A 368 10.29 11.57 -1.06
CA ASN A 368 11.63 11.98 -1.51
C ASN A 368 11.58 12.77 -2.82
N ALA A 369 10.80 12.29 -3.79
CA ALA A 369 10.65 12.89 -5.12
C ALA A 369 9.26 12.55 -5.70
N GLY A 370 8.30 13.42 -5.41
CA GLY A 370 6.92 13.35 -5.85
C GLY A 370 6.60 14.39 -6.92
N LEU A 371 5.64 15.27 -6.66
CA LEU A 371 5.14 16.27 -7.59
C LEU A 371 6.27 17.23 -8.01
N TYR A 372 6.49 17.39 -9.33
CA TYR A 372 7.58 18.19 -9.90
C TYR A 372 8.97 17.78 -9.38
N GLY A 373 9.13 16.51 -9.03
CA GLY A 373 10.34 15.99 -8.40
C GLY A 373 10.57 16.54 -6.98
N CYS A 374 9.59 17.20 -6.37
CA CYS A 374 9.66 17.75 -5.02
C CYS A 374 9.09 16.79 -3.97
N PRO A 375 9.54 16.83 -2.71
CA PRO A 375 8.96 16.04 -1.63
C PRO A 375 7.44 16.23 -1.56
N THR A 376 6.68 15.14 -1.64
CA THR A 376 5.22 15.21 -1.68
C THR A 376 4.58 14.05 -0.93
N THR A 377 3.51 14.32 -0.21
CA THR A 377 2.65 13.26 0.33
C THR A 377 1.27 13.35 -0.29
N VAL A 378 0.76 12.23 -0.81
CA VAL A 378 -0.61 12.10 -1.28
C VAL A 378 -1.50 11.57 -0.16
N THR A 379 -2.63 12.21 0.09
CA THR A 379 -3.57 11.80 1.15
C THR A 379 -5.01 11.91 0.66
N ASN A 380 -5.88 10.96 1.04
CA ASN A 380 -7.30 11.02 0.68
C ASN A 380 -8.01 12.17 1.43
N VAL A 381 -9.03 12.75 0.81
CA VAL A 381 -9.90 13.81 1.36
C VAL A 381 -10.33 13.55 2.80
N GLU A 382 -10.88 12.38 3.10
CA GLU A 382 -11.38 12.03 4.44
C GLU A 382 -10.25 12.08 5.49
N THR A 383 -9.06 11.54 5.18
CA THR A 383 -7.90 11.59 6.10
C THR A 383 -7.45 13.01 6.39
N VAL A 384 -7.49 13.89 5.40
CA VAL A 384 -7.10 15.29 5.55
C VAL A 384 -8.16 16.06 6.34
N ALA A 385 -9.43 15.89 5.98
CA ALA A 385 -10.55 16.62 6.57
C ALA A 385 -10.82 16.26 8.04
N VAL A 386 -10.53 15.03 8.49
CA VAL A 386 -10.66 14.71 9.93
C VAL A 386 -9.56 15.34 10.78
N SER A 387 -8.41 15.68 10.19
CA SER A 387 -7.22 16.09 10.94
C SER A 387 -7.41 17.33 11.83
N PRO A 388 -8.10 18.41 11.42
CA PRO A 388 -8.30 19.56 12.30
C PRO A 388 -9.16 19.20 13.51
N THR A 389 -10.17 18.35 13.32
CA THR A 389 -11.08 17.93 14.39
C THR A 389 -10.35 17.02 15.40
N ILE A 390 -9.50 16.11 14.93
CA ILE A 390 -8.64 15.28 15.79
C ILE A 390 -7.76 16.16 16.68
N LEU A 391 -7.09 17.16 16.10
CA LEU A 391 -6.20 18.05 16.87
C LEU A 391 -6.97 18.98 17.83
N ARG A 392 -8.21 19.34 17.51
CA ARG A 392 -9.06 20.18 18.39
C ARG A 392 -9.65 19.40 19.56
N ARG A 393 -10.22 18.21 19.29
CA ARG A 393 -10.91 17.39 20.29
C ARG A 393 -9.96 16.53 21.12
N GLY A 394 -8.76 16.31 20.61
CA GLY A 394 -7.72 15.49 21.24
C GLY A 394 -7.58 14.13 20.55
N PRO A 395 -6.34 13.64 20.38
CA PRO A 395 -6.10 12.35 19.72
C PRO A 395 -6.65 11.17 20.51
N GLU A 396 -6.75 11.25 21.84
CA GLU A 396 -7.30 10.20 22.69
C GLU A 396 -8.79 10.00 22.44
N TRP A 397 -9.54 11.08 22.24
CA TRP A 397 -10.96 11.01 21.87
C TRP A 397 -11.13 10.22 20.58
N PHE A 398 -10.35 10.53 19.54
CA PHE A 398 -10.39 9.78 18.29
C PHE A 398 -9.92 8.33 18.46
N ALA A 399 -8.89 8.09 19.27
CA ALA A 399 -8.36 6.76 19.56
C ALA A 399 -9.31 5.89 20.40
N SER A 400 -10.27 6.50 21.11
CA SER A 400 -11.26 5.80 21.95
C SER A 400 -12.36 5.09 21.17
N PHE A 401 -12.45 5.35 19.86
CA PHE A 401 -13.36 4.71 18.93
C PHE A 401 -12.67 3.56 18.20
N GLY A 402 -13.42 2.48 17.98
CA GLY A 402 -12.97 1.29 17.26
C GLY A 402 -11.97 0.44 18.05
N ARG A 403 -11.58 -0.69 17.45
CA ARG A 403 -10.61 -1.61 18.07
C ARG A 403 -9.19 -1.04 18.06
N LYS A 404 -8.32 -1.62 18.88
CA LYS A 404 -6.88 -1.38 18.82
C LYS A 404 -6.37 -1.55 17.38
N ASN A 405 -5.50 -0.64 16.94
CA ASN A 405 -4.99 -0.52 15.56
C ASN A 405 -6.03 -0.13 14.48
N ASN A 406 -7.28 0.13 14.87
CA ASN A 406 -8.39 0.46 13.97
C ASN A 406 -9.18 1.66 14.49
N SER A 407 -8.46 2.68 14.93
CA SER A 407 -9.05 3.81 15.65
C SER A 407 -9.84 4.77 14.77
N GLY A 408 -10.87 5.36 15.39
CA GLY A 408 -11.60 6.51 14.90
C GLY A 408 -12.97 6.23 14.30
N THR A 409 -13.48 7.22 13.59
CA THR A 409 -14.71 7.11 12.79
C THR A 409 -14.36 6.87 11.31
N LYS A 410 -15.36 6.42 10.54
CA LYS A 410 -15.25 6.18 9.11
C LYS A 410 -16.55 6.55 8.40
N LEU A 411 -16.45 7.20 7.26
CA LEU A 411 -17.57 7.32 6.33
C LEU A 411 -17.76 5.99 5.59
N PHE A 412 -18.91 5.36 5.80
CA PHE A 412 -19.37 4.16 5.12
C PHE A 412 -20.31 4.55 3.98
N CYS A 413 -20.07 4.02 2.78
CA CYS A 413 -20.97 4.19 1.63
C CYS A 413 -21.67 2.87 1.38
N VAL A 414 -22.91 2.71 1.85
CA VAL A 414 -23.66 1.46 1.65
C VAL A 414 -24.52 1.58 0.41
N SER A 415 -24.28 0.69 -0.55
CA SER A 415 -24.87 0.68 -1.89
C SER A 415 -25.34 -0.74 -2.27
N GLY A 416 -26.00 -0.85 -3.44
CA GLY A 416 -26.53 -2.12 -3.93
C GLY A 416 -27.90 -2.46 -3.34
N HIS A 417 -28.12 -3.73 -3.02
CA HIS A 417 -29.43 -4.31 -2.68
C HIS A 417 -29.79 -4.16 -1.19
N VAL A 418 -29.79 -2.91 -0.70
CA VAL A 418 -30.33 -2.52 0.61
C VAL A 418 -31.62 -1.70 0.43
N ASN A 419 -32.44 -1.60 1.47
CA ASN A 419 -33.71 -0.87 1.40
C ASN A 419 -33.51 0.65 1.27
N LYS A 420 -32.49 1.20 1.93
CA LYS A 420 -32.15 2.64 1.93
C LYS A 420 -30.64 2.83 1.76
N PRO A 421 -30.11 2.81 0.53
CA PRO A 421 -28.70 3.11 0.28
C PRO A 421 -28.33 4.50 0.82
N CYS A 422 -27.23 4.61 1.55
CA CYS A 422 -26.80 5.89 2.14
C CYS A 422 -25.30 5.93 2.41
N THR A 423 -24.78 7.14 2.52
CA THR A 423 -23.46 7.41 3.10
C THR A 423 -23.64 7.88 4.53
N VAL A 424 -23.01 7.21 5.50
CA VAL A 424 -23.14 7.52 6.92
C VAL A 424 -21.77 7.45 7.60
N GLU A 425 -21.46 8.43 8.43
CA GLU A 425 -20.28 8.34 9.31
C GLU A 425 -20.60 7.37 10.44
N GLU A 426 -19.72 6.48 10.85
CA GLU A 426 -19.98 5.63 12.01
C GLU A 426 -18.66 5.25 12.67
N GLU A 427 -18.74 4.67 13.88
CA GLU A 427 -17.56 4.16 14.57
C GLU A 427 -16.87 3.07 13.73
N MET A 428 -15.53 3.09 13.67
CA MET A 428 -14.78 1.94 13.17
C MET A 428 -15.09 0.69 14.00
N SER A 429 -14.91 -0.49 13.40
CA SER A 429 -15.17 -1.79 14.05
C SER A 429 -16.63 -2.08 14.37
N ILE A 430 -17.59 -1.29 13.87
CA ILE A 430 -19.02 -1.64 13.89
C ILE A 430 -19.26 -2.99 13.18
N PRO A 431 -20.12 -3.89 13.70
CA PRO A 431 -20.53 -5.09 12.96
C PRO A 431 -21.16 -4.74 11.61
N LEU A 432 -20.79 -5.45 10.54
CA LEU A 432 -21.32 -5.19 9.19
C LEU A 432 -22.85 -5.31 9.15
N LYS A 433 -23.40 -6.32 9.82
CA LYS A 433 -24.84 -6.53 9.95
C LYS A 433 -25.54 -5.36 10.65
N GLU A 434 -24.98 -4.88 11.77
CA GLU A 434 -25.52 -3.73 12.50
C GLU A 434 -25.51 -2.46 11.64
N LEU A 435 -24.43 -2.22 10.90
CA LEU A 435 -24.33 -1.09 9.97
C LEU A 435 -25.48 -1.11 8.94
N ILE A 436 -25.70 -2.25 8.28
CA ILE A 436 -26.72 -2.41 7.24
C ILE A 436 -28.13 -2.31 7.83
N ASP A 437 -28.40 -3.01 8.93
CA ASP A 437 -29.74 -3.06 9.53
C ASP A 437 -30.13 -1.71 10.12
N ARG A 438 -29.23 -1.04 10.87
CA ARG A 438 -29.53 0.22 11.54
C ARG A 438 -29.64 1.41 10.58
N HIS A 439 -28.67 1.57 9.70
CA HIS A 439 -28.55 2.79 8.90
C HIS A 439 -29.19 2.69 7.52
N CYS A 440 -29.21 1.50 6.94
CA CYS A 440 -29.71 1.28 5.58
C CYS A 440 -31.07 0.58 5.53
N GLY A 441 -31.67 0.32 6.71
CA GLY A 441 -32.96 -0.36 6.83
C GLY A 441 -32.92 -1.83 6.43
N GLY A 442 -31.74 -2.46 6.45
CA GLY A 442 -31.57 -3.88 6.13
C GLY A 442 -31.40 -4.19 4.64
N VAL A 443 -31.07 -5.45 4.37
CA VAL A 443 -30.99 -6.02 3.02
C VAL A 443 -32.39 -6.06 2.40
N ARG A 444 -32.48 -5.86 1.09
CA ARG A 444 -33.74 -5.98 0.35
C ARG A 444 -34.30 -7.40 0.50
N GLY A 445 -35.51 -7.53 1.04
CA GLY A 445 -36.12 -8.84 1.34
C GLY A 445 -35.66 -9.49 2.66
N GLY A 446 -34.94 -8.76 3.50
CA GLY A 446 -34.45 -9.23 4.81
C GLY A 446 -33.04 -9.83 4.76
N TRP A 447 -32.41 -9.96 5.92
CA TRP A 447 -31.01 -10.42 6.04
C TRP A 447 -30.78 -11.83 5.47
N ASP A 448 -31.79 -12.71 5.53
CA ASP A 448 -31.71 -14.06 4.94
C ASP A 448 -31.70 -14.05 3.42
N ASN A 449 -32.08 -12.94 2.79
CA ASN A 449 -31.98 -12.74 1.34
C ASN A 449 -30.57 -12.27 0.90
N LEU A 450 -29.64 -12.07 1.84
CA LEU A 450 -28.27 -11.71 1.51
C LEU A 450 -27.56 -12.86 0.77
N LEU A 451 -26.88 -12.52 -0.32
CA LEU A 451 -26.01 -13.44 -1.05
C LEU A 451 -24.55 -13.18 -0.69
N ALA A 452 -24.09 -11.95 -0.92
CA ALA A 452 -22.72 -11.54 -0.68
C ALA A 452 -22.60 -10.03 -0.47
N VAL A 453 -21.49 -9.60 0.13
CA VAL A 453 -21.15 -8.19 0.31
C VAL A 453 -19.71 -7.96 -0.15
N ILE A 454 -19.46 -6.91 -0.92
CA ILE A 454 -18.10 -6.39 -1.11
C ILE A 454 -17.91 -5.27 -0.06
N PRO A 455 -17.10 -5.47 0.99
CA PRO A 455 -17.12 -4.59 2.16
C PRO A 455 -16.38 -3.26 1.97
N GLY A 456 -15.54 -3.13 0.95
CA GLY A 456 -14.51 -2.08 0.91
C GLY A 456 -14.28 -1.36 -0.42
N GLY A 457 -15.28 -1.29 -1.28
CA GLY A 457 -15.14 -0.87 -2.68
C GLY A 457 -14.83 -2.05 -3.59
N SER A 458 -14.97 -1.91 -4.90
CA SER A 458 -14.82 -3.03 -5.82
C SER A 458 -13.46 -3.72 -5.79
N SER A 459 -12.43 -3.08 -5.24
CA SER A 459 -11.07 -3.61 -5.18
C SER A 459 -10.90 -4.79 -4.25
N VAL A 460 -11.83 -5.03 -3.31
CA VAL A 460 -11.66 -6.08 -2.29
C VAL A 460 -12.46 -7.35 -2.62
N PRO A 461 -12.03 -8.53 -2.16
CA PRO A 461 -12.79 -9.76 -2.29
C PRO A 461 -14.18 -9.65 -1.65
N LEU A 462 -15.20 -10.20 -2.31
CA LEU A 462 -16.54 -10.35 -1.74
C LEU A 462 -16.54 -11.33 -0.56
N LEU A 463 -17.48 -11.14 0.35
CA LEU A 463 -17.74 -12.00 1.51
C LEU A 463 -19.12 -12.67 1.36
N PRO A 464 -19.22 -14.00 1.58
CA PRO A 464 -20.50 -14.68 1.64
C PRO A 464 -21.24 -14.37 2.95
N LYS A 465 -22.56 -14.61 2.97
CA LYS A 465 -23.44 -14.26 4.11
C LYS A 465 -22.92 -14.77 5.46
N ASP A 466 -22.43 -16.02 5.53
CA ASP A 466 -21.98 -16.67 6.76
C ASP A 466 -20.83 -15.90 7.44
N ILE A 467 -19.93 -15.30 6.66
CA ILE A 467 -18.87 -14.43 7.20
C ILE A 467 -19.45 -13.06 7.57
N CYS A 468 -20.38 -12.54 6.76
CA CYS A 468 -21.01 -11.24 6.99
C CYS A 468 -21.86 -11.18 8.27
N ASP A 469 -22.29 -12.31 8.82
CA ASP A 469 -23.11 -12.40 10.03
C ASP A 469 -22.39 -11.76 11.25
N ASP A 470 -21.07 -11.95 11.37
CA ASP A 470 -20.28 -11.56 12.56
C ASP A 470 -19.09 -10.61 12.26
N VAL A 471 -18.80 -10.33 10.99
CA VAL A 471 -17.60 -9.55 10.62
C VAL A 471 -17.70 -8.09 11.06
N MET A 472 -16.59 -7.58 11.61
CA MET A 472 -16.44 -6.19 12.01
C MET A 472 -15.90 -5.34 10.85
N MET A 473 -16.43 -4.13 10.71
CA MET A 473 -16.03 -3.17 9.69
C MET A 473 -14.78 -2.38 10.10
N ASP A 474 -13.65 -3.07 10.10
CA ASP A 474 -12.33 -2.47 10.26
C ASP A 474 -11.25 -3.16 9.40
N TYR A 475 -10.05 -2.59 9.36
CA TYR A 475 -8.99 -3.08 8.46
C TYR A 475 -8.52 -4.49 8.83
N ASP A 476 -8.36 -4.76 10.12
CA ASP A 476 -7.72 -6.00 10.57
C ASP A 476 -8.69 -7.18 10.56
N ALA A 477 -9.97 -6.96 10.92
CA ALA A 477 -11.01 -7.98 10.85
C ALA A 477 -11.27 -8.40 9.40
N LEU A 478 -11.44 -7.44 8.49
CA LEU A 478 -11.69 -7.74 7.08
C LEU A 478 -10.49 -8.40 6.41
N LYS A 479 -9.27 -8.00 6.79
CA LYS A 479 -8.05 -8.69 6.34
C LYS A 479 -7.99 -10.14 6.85
N ALA A 480 -8.40 -10.39 8.10
CA ALA A 480 -8.39 -11.73 8.70
C ALA A 480 -9.35 -12.70 7.98
N VAL A 481 -10.47 -12.19 7.46
CA VAL A 481 -11.41 -12.98 6.65
C VAL A 481 -11.08 -12.98 5.14
N GLN A 482 -9.82 -12.69 4.80
CA GLN A 482 -9.30 -12.68 3.42
C GLN A 482 -10.03 -11.70 2.48
N SER A 483 -10.47 -10.56 3.03
CA SER A 483 -10.95 -9.40 2.28
C SER A 483 -10.19 -8.14 2.71
N GLY A 484 -10.77 -6.96 2.57
CA GLY A 484 -10.19 -5.70 3.02
C GLY A 484 -11.25 -4.64 3.26
N LEU A 485 -10.94 -3.66 4.12
CA LEU A 485 -11.84 -2.52 4.36
C LEU A 485 -11.87 -1.54 3.18
N GLY A 486 -10.77 -1.43 2.44
CA GLY A 486 -10.63 -0.49 1.34
C GLY A 486 -11.13 0.92 1.70
N THR A 487 -12.03 1.48 0.88
CA THR A 487 -12.63 2.81 1.10
C THR A 487 -13.80 2.79 2.09
N ALA A 488 -14.18 1.62 2.60
CA ALA A 488 -15.42 1.33 3.34
C ALA A 488 -16.70 1.58 2.52
N ALA A 489 -16.62 1.35 1.21
CA ALA A 489 -17.77 1.27 0.33
C ALA A 489 -18.36 -0.14 0.34
N VAL A 490 -19.48 -0.30 1.04
CA VAL A 490 -20.17 -1.58 1.22
C VAL A 490 -21.14 -1.79 0.05
N ILE A 491 -20.86 -2.73 -0.84
CA ILE A 491 -21.74 -3.09 -1.95
C ILE A 491 -22.48 -4.37 -1.59
N VAL A 492 -23.78 -4.27 -1.32
CA VAL A 492 -24.62 -5.39 -0.90
C VAL A 492 -25.25 -6.06 -2.12
N MET A 493 -25.20 -7.38 -2.19
CA MET A 493 -25.83 -8.18 -3.24
C MET A 493 -26.77 -9.20 -2.61
N ASP A 494 -28.05 -9.16 -2.98
CA ASP A 494 -29.05 -10.14 -2.55
C ASP A 494 -29.10 -11.37 -3.49
N LYS A 495 -29.83 -12.42 -3.11
CA LYS A 495 -29.94 -13.69 -3.84
C LYS A 495 -30.57 -13.58 -5.23
N SER A 496 -31.18 -12.44 -5.57
CA SER A 496 -31.72 -12.20 -6.93
C SER A 496 -30.64 -11.80 -7.94
N THR A 497 -29.42 -11.55 -7.47
CA THR A 497 -28.30 -11.08 -8.29
C THR A 497 -27.56 -12.24 -8.93
N ASP A 498 -27.22 -12.08 -10.21
CA ASP A 498 -26.15 -12.86 -10.81
C ASP A 498 -24.79 -12.35 -10.30
N VAL A 499 -24.25 -13.01 -9.27
CA VAL A 499 -22.95 -12.63 -8.69
C VAL A 499 -21.80 -12.80 -9.68
N VAL A 500 -21.87 -13.73 -10.63
CA VAL A 500 -20.82 -13.96 -11.63
C VAL A 500 -20.81 -12.83 -12.66
N ASP A 501 -22.00 -12.37 -13.08
CA ASP A 501 -22.13 -11.21 -13.98
C ASP A 501 -21.73 -9.90 -13.27
N ALA A 502 -22.08 -9.74 -11.99
CA ALA A 502 -21.66 -8.59 -11.20
C ALA A 502 -20.11 -8.49 -11.12
N ILE A 503 -19.43 -9.60 -10.83
CA ILE A 503 -17.96 -9.63 -10.80
C ILE A 503 -17.36 -9.54 -12.21
N SER A 504 -17.98 -10.09 -13.25
CA SER A 504 -17.56 -9.87 -14.65
C SER A 504 -17.59 -8.38 -15.01
N ARG A 505 -18.63 -7.66 -14.56
CA ARG A 505 -18.76 -6.23 -14.77
C ARG A 505 -17.68 -5.43 -14.02
N LEU A 506 -17.25 -5.89 -12.85
CA LEU A 506 -16.08 -5.32 -12.15
C LEU A 506 -14.77 -5.63 -12.89
N SER A 507 -14.56 -6.85 -13.39
CA SER A 507 -13.40 -7.17 -14.23
C SER A 507 -13.36 -6.30 -15.49
N TYR A 508 -14.51 -6.03 -16.12
CA TYR A 508 -14.61 -5.08 -17.24
C TYR A 508 -14.22 -3.66 -16.83
N PHE A 509 -14.66 -3.20 -15.66
CA PHE A 509 -14.26 -1.90 -15.12
C PHE A 509 -12.74 -1.80 -15.00
N TYR A 510 -12.08 -2.77 -14.38
CA TYR A 510 -10.62 -2.76 -14.27
C TYR A 510 -9.88 -2.86 -15.60
N LYS A 511 -10.46 -3.57 -16.60
CA LYS A 511 -9.96 -3.60 -17.98
C LYS A 511 -10.13 -2.26 -18.70
N HIS A 512 -11.16 -1.49 -18.39
CA HIS A 512 -11.42 -0.17 -18.96
C HIS A 512 -10.50 0.89 -18.32
N GLU A 513 -10.36 0.82 -17.00
CA GLU A 513 -9.67 1.80 -16.17
C GLU A 513 -8.19 1.49 -15.92
N SER A 514 -7.61 0.52 -16.62
CA SER A 514 -6.18 0.24 -16.58
C SER A 514 -5.42 1.15 -17.56
N CYS A 515 -4.38 1.84 -17.08
CA CYS A 515 -3.54 2.70 -17.93
C CYS A 515 -2.68 1.94 -18.97
N GLY A 516 -2.64 0.61 -18.90
CA GLY A 516 -1.90 -0.23 -19.84
C GLY A 516 -0.36 -0.15 -19.72
N GLN A 517 0.20 0.40 -18.65
CA GLN A 517 1.67 0.55 -18.53
C GLN A 517 2.39 -0.80 -18.34
N CYS A 518 2.02 -1.58 -17.30
CA CYS A 518 2.66 -2.86 -17.01
C CYS A 518 1.92 -4.02 -17.67
N THR A 519 2.67 -4.95 -18.28
CA THR A 519 2.13 -6.08 -19.05
C THR A 519 1.20 -6.98 -18.24
N PRO A 520 1.51 -7.39 -16.99
CA PRO A 520 0.62 -8.27 -16.24
C PRO A 520 -0.78 -7.67 -16.05
N CYS A 521 -0.87 -6.37 -15.76
CA CYS A 521 -2.16 -5.69 -15.67
C CYS A 521 -2.80 -5.46 -17.06
N ARG A 522 -2.04 -4.93 -18.02
CA ARG A 522 -2.56 -4.54 -19.35
C ARG A 522 -3.22 -5.72 -20.06
N GLU A 523 -2.51 -6.83 -20.14
CA GLU A 523 -3.01 -8.03 -20.83
C GLU A 523 -3.89 -8.87 -19.90
N GLY A 524 -3.46 -9.03 -18.63
CA GLY A 524 -4.14 -9.88 -17.67
C GLY A 524 -5.55 -9.41 -17.34
N THR A 525 -5.79 -8.11 -17.16
CA THR A 525 -7.16 -7.61 -16.88
C THR A 525 -8.12 -7.83 -18.05
N GLY A 526 -7.63 -7.68 -19.29
CA GLY A 526 -8.38 -8.03 -20.49
C GLY A 526 -8.72 -9.52 -20.53
N TRP A 527 -7.74 -10.37 -20.19
CA TRP A 527 -7.93 -11.81 -20.17
C TRP A 527 -8.88 -12.27 -19.05
N LEU A 528 -8.78 -11.70 -17.84
CA LEU A 528 -9.73 -11.92 -16.75
C LEU A 528 -11.15 -11.61 -17.21
N TRP A 529 -11.38 -10.44 -17.81
CA TRP A 529 -12.71 -10.06 -18.32
C TRP A 529 -13.23 -11.04 -19.38
N MET A 530 -12.40 -11.47 -20.33
CA MET A 530 -12.83 -12.45 -21.35
C MET A 530 -13.23 -13.80 -20.74
N ILE A 531 -12.48 -14.30 -19.75
CA ILE A 531 -12.82 -15.55 -19.07
C ILE A 531 -14.08 -15.35 -18.21
N MET A 532 -14.22 -14.22 -17.54
CA MET A 532 -15.41 -13.91 -16.74
C MET A 532 -16.69 -13.80 -17.58
N GLU A 533 -16.63 -13.15 -18.75
CA GLU A 533 -17.76 -13.09 -19.70
C GLU A 533 -18.13 -14.46 -20.27
N ARG A 534 -17.18 -15.39 -20.31
CA ARG A 534 -17.44 -16.78 -20.65
C ARG A 534 -18.06 -17.53 -19.47
N LEU A 535 -17.49 -17.42 -18.28
CA LEU A 535 -17.98 -18.07 -17.07
C LEU A 535 -19.41 -17.64 -16.71
N LYS A 536 -19.78 -16.38 -16.91
CA LYS A 536 -21.15 -15.91 -16.63
C LYS A 536 -22.21 -16.63 -17.46
N VAL A 537 -21.89 -17.01 -18.70
CA VAL A 537 -22.79 -17.80 -19.57
C VAL A 537 -22.49 -19.31 -19.52
N GLY A 538 -21.59 -19.74 -18.63
CA GLY A 538 -21.13 -21.12 -18.52
C GLY A 538 -20.20 -21.57 -19.64
N ASN A 539 -19.73 -20.68 -20.53
CA ASN A 539 -18.90 -21.02 -21.70
C ASN A 539 -17.41 -21.28 -21.38
N ALA A 540 -17.16 -22.16 -20.42
CA ALA A 540 -15.82 -22.53 -19.97
C ALA A 540 -15.77 -24.02 -19.60
N LYS A 541 -14.57 -24.55 -19.40
CA LYS A 541 -14.37 -25.87 -18.80
C LYS A 541 -14.11 -25.74 -17.29
N LEU A 542 -14.32 -26.82 -16.54
CA LEU A 542 -14.14 -26.81 -15.08
C LEU A 542 -12.70 -26.47 -14.69
N GLU A 543 -11.71 -26.91 -15.47
CA GLU A 543 -10.30 -26.62 -15.23
C GLU A 543 -9.96 -25.13 -15.45
N GLU A 544 -10.78 -24.40 -16.19
CA GLU A 544 -10.56 -22.97 -16.42
C GLU A 544 -10.78 -22.14 -15.14
N ILE A 545 -11.49 -22.67 -14.14
CA ILE A 545 -11.63 -22.01 -12.83
C ILE A 545 -10.26 -21.96 -12.13
N ASP A 546 -9.51 -23.06 -12.15
CA ASP A 546 -8.17 -23.13 -11.54
C ASP A 546 -7.14 -22.36 -12.37
N MET A 547 -7.25 -22.42 -13.71
CA MET A 547 -6.45 -21.57 -14.59
C MET A 547 -6.71 -20.08 -14.29
N LEU A 548 -7.96 -19.66 -14.14
CA LEU A 548 -8.30 -18.28 -13.81
C LEU A 548 -7.73 -17.87 -12.45
N GLN A 549 -7.79 -18.77 -11.46
CA GLN A 549 -7.17 -18.57 -10.16
C GLN A 549 -5.63 -18.41 -10.28
N GLU A 550 -4.97 -19.11 -11.19
CA GLU A 550 -3.54 -18.93 -11.47
C GLU A 550 -3.26 -17.60 -12.17
N VAL A 551 -4.05 -17.23 -13.18
CA VAL A 551 -3.93 -15.95 -13.89
C VAL A 551 -4.04 -14.78 -12.91
N THR A 552 -4.99 -14.81 -11.98
CA THR A 552 -5.10 -13.76 -10.95
C THR A 552 -3.84 -13.63 -10.10
N LYS A 553 -3.18 -14.75 -9.75
CA LYS A 553 -1.91 -14.75 -8.98
C LYS A 553 -0.70 -14.29 -9.79
N GLN A 554 -0.72 -14.46 -11.11
CA GLN A 554 0.31 -13.92 -12.01
C GLN A 554 0.16 -12.40 -12.19
N ILE A 555 -1.05 -11.86 -12.04
CA ILE A 555 -1.30 -10.42 -12.03
C ILE A 555 -0.91 -9.83 -10.68
N GLU A 556 -1.43 -10.40 -9.59
CA GLU A 556 -1.18 -9.96 -8.22
C GLU A 556 0.33 -9.93 -7.91
N GLY A 557 0.80 -8.84 -7.32
CA GLY A 557 2.21 -8.68 -6.92
C GLY A 557 3.22 -8.50 -8.06
N HIS A 558 2.82 -8.61 -9.33
CA HIS A 558 3.69 -8.44 -10.51
C HIS A 558 3.39 -7.14 -11.29
N THR A 559 2.52 -6.28 -10.76
CA THR A 559 2.16 -5.00 -11.36
C THR A 559 2.88 -3.83 -10.72
N ILE A 560 2.97 -2.70 -11.43
CA ILE A 560 3.64 -1.47 -10.91
C ILE A 560 2.85 -0.87 -9.75
N CYS A 561 1.52 -0.89 -9.84
CA CYS A 561 0.61 -0.37 -8.83
C CYS A 561 -0.41 -1.44 -8.39
N ALA A 562 -1.16 -1.12 -7.34
CA ALA A 562 -2.15 -2.01 -6.74
C ALA A 562 -3.45 -2.16 -7.56
N LEU A 563 -3.57 -1.53 -8.74
CA LEU A 563 -4.72 -1.79 -9.64
C LEU A 563 -4.72 -3.25 -10.10
N GLY A 564 -3.54 -3.87 -10.29
CA GLY A 564 -3.43 -5.29 -10.60
C GLY A 564 -4.07 -6.16 -9.52
N ASP A 565 -3.72 -5.90 -8.26
CA ASP A 565 -4.28 -6.58 -7.10
C ASP A 565 -5.80 -6.32 -7.03
N ALA A 566 -6.24 -5.07 -7.19
CA ALA A 566 -7.65 -4.67 -7.20
C ALA A 566 -8.47 -5.35 -8.33
N ALA A 567 -7.85 -5.69 -9.46
CA ALA A 567 -8.50 -6.41 -10.54
C ALA A 567 -8.53 -7.92 -10.31
N ALA A 568 -7.52 -8.47 -9.63
CA ALA A 568 -7.40 -9.88 -9.31
C ALA A 568 -8.31 -10.29 -8.14
N TRP A 569 -8.33 -9.52 -7.06
CA TRP A 569 -9.01 -9.85 -5.81
C TRP A 569 -10.53 -10.11 -5.91
N PRO A 570 -11.32 -9.38 -6.72
CA PRO A 570 -12.75 -9.67 -6.88
C PRO A 570 -12.99 -11.04 -7.51
N VAL A 571 -12.16 -11.40 -8.50
CA VAL A 571 -12.21 -12.71 -9.17
C VAL A 571 -11.75 -13.81 -8.21
N GLN A 572 -10.68 -13.58 -7.44
CA GLN A 572 -10.23 -14.52 -6.41
C GLN A 572 -11.29 -14.75 -5.33
N GLY A 573 -11.96 -13.70 -4.86
CA GLY A 573 -13.06 -13.78 -3.91
C GLY A 573 -14.25 -14.57 -4.46
N LEU A 574 -14.62 -14.32 -5.72
CA LEU A 574 -15.67 -15.09 -6.40
C LEU A 574 -15.32 -16.57 -6.50
N ILE A 575 -14.11 -16.91 -6.95
CA ILE A 575 -13.68 -18.32 -7.04
C ILE A 575 -13.70 -18.96 -5.66
N ARG A 576 -13.14 -18.30 -4.64
CA ARG A 576 -13.06 -18.88 -3.29
C ARG A 576 -14.42 -19.16 -2.66
N HIS A 577 -15.40 -18.27 -2.84
CA HIS A 577 -16.69 -18.38 -2.13
C HIS A 577 -17.83 -18.92 -3.00
N PHE A 578 -17.76 -18.76 -4.32
CA PHE A 578 -18.82 -19.10 -5.26
C PHE A 578 -18.35 -20.05 -6.39
N ARG A 579 -17.25 -20.79 -6.18
CA ARG A 579 -16.86 -21.90 -7.08
C ARG A 579 -18.02 -22.88 -7.35
N PRO A 580 -18.84 -23.30 -6.37
CA PRO A 580 -19.98 -24.17 -6.67
C PRO A 580 -20.96 -23.56 -7.69
N GLU A 581 -21.18 -22.24 -7.67
CA GLU A 581 -22.03 -21.55 -8.65
C GLU A 581 -21.37 -21.50 -10.04
N LEU A 582 -20.06 -21.30 -10.12
CA LEU A 582 -19.31 -21.36 -11.38
C LEU A 582 -19.37 -22.77 -12.00
N GLU A 583 -19.14 -23.80 -11.19
CA GLU A 583 -19.22 -25.20 -11.63
C GLU A 583 -20.63 -25.58 -12.07
N ARG A 584 -21.66 -25.12 -11.33
CA ARG A 584 -23.06 -25.32 -11.69
C ARG A 584 -23.36 -24.78 -13.09
N ARG A 585 -22.95 -23.55 -13.39
CA ARG A 585 -23.16 -22.92 -14.72
C ARG A 585 -22.49 -23.68 -15.85
N ILE A 586 -21.24 -24.11 -15.64
CA ILE A 586 -20.49 -24.87 -16.63
C ILE A 586 -21.20 -26.21 -16.91
N ARG A 587 -21.65 -26.91 -15.87
CA ARG A 587 -22.38 -28.19 -16.02
C ARG A 587 -23.73 -28.00 -16.70
N GLU A 588 -24.51 -26.99 -16.30
CA GLU A 588 -25.81 -26.67 -16.90
C GLU A 588 -25.67 -26.37 -18.40
N ARG A 589 -24.61 -25.66 -18.80
CA ARG A 589 -24.32 -25.44 -20.22
C ARG A 589 -23.94 -26.76 -20.92
N ALA A 590 -23.08 -27.58 -20.34
CA ALA A 590 -22.67 -28.84 -20.94
C ALA A 590 -23.87 -29.78 -21.16
N GLU A 591 -24.80 -29.85 -20.20
CA GLU A 591 -26.07 -30.58 -20.35
C GLU A 591 -26.92 -30.02 -21.48
N ARG A 592 -27.02 -28.69 -21.61
CA ARG A 592 -27.74 -28.03 -22.69
C ARG A 592 -27.16 -28.36 -24.06
N GLU A 593 -25.84 -28.32 -24.22
CA GLU A 593 -25.18 -28.66 -25.48
C GLU A 593 -25.39 -30.12 -25.88
N LEU A 594 -25.40 -31.04 -24.90
CA LEU A 594 -25.73 -32.45 -25.14
C LEU A 594 -27.17 -32.64 -25.60
N LEU A 595 -28.12 -31.92 -24.98
CA LEU A 595 -29.53 -31.95 -25.38
C LEU A 595 -29.74 -31.35 -26.77
N GLU A 596 -29.07 -30.24 -27.09
CA GLU A 596 -29.11 -29.60 -28.40
C GLU A 596 -28.47 -30.47 -29.49
N ALA A 597 -27.39 -31.21 -29.18
CA ALA A 597 -26.76 -32.14 -30.11
C ALA A 597 -27.57 -33.43 -30.34
N ALA A 598 -28.44 -33.79 -29.38
CA ALA A 598 -29.31 -34.96 -29.46
C ALA A 598 -30.65 -34.68 -30.17
N ALA A 599 -31.06 -33.41 -30.25
CA ALA A 599 -32.25 -32.94 -30.97
C ALA A 599 -31.94 -32.68 -32.45
#